data_AF-A0AA39UED9-F1
#
_entry.id   AF-A0AA39UED9-F1
#
_cell.length_a   1.000
_cell.length_b   1.000
_cell.length_c   1.000
_cell.angle_alpha   90.00
_cell.angle_beta   90.00
_cell.angle_gamma   90.00
#
_symmetry.space_group_name_H-M   'P 1'
#
loop_
_entity.id
_entity.type
_entity.pdbx_description
1 polymer ?
#
loop_
_entity_poly.entity_id
_entity_poly.type
_entity_poly.pdbx_seq_one_letter_code
_entity_poly.pdbx_strand_id
1 'polypeptide(L)'
;MATSATLTTTQLPHFRNLLKEWLVKQPPATGFSVPFCDIAKTTRASKDVVVSFRTRPPLPGEAANKFHSTPADGEDDMPVEVCLGITIKSAELGVFVAHVPGMKWSGFTLTHKEYIADLAFGPDTTNEEVYQRTVVANDLLHLALSGGVGCILAYGQTSSGKTYTMEGIESRIARDLFDAARIVGNRLSYGQNETDFFEFSVTFLELLGKHATDLVEPSDEVDASGNIVRRDVAIHEDKAGNVKPRLISTIVRTSAELGELITASLSHRCTSTTLRNAASSRSHAVLTIHIKNKALPYAEDGRFILVDLAGSERYEDSKAHDKQRMKESRKNNESLMNLKESVRAKAKMASEDGFLTMLLKPIFDVESRQPSKSIIIAHVSPHIQDSIHSTNTLSYATPFRTVPAIPRGPLAYDSEDPRTWDRAQTHAWLTNEFAKHAAAEKVQEKKVDFAVKTFASLDECLDLGLDVDKVCPEGYTARNLGALYTAEFIERCLAAWTEGTGEMGTFKNRAAEVIGQLFYLIMNAKTRTRTQIMKTRKKVKMQAYGEAPKRTVGYEDEDDDPMLMIDAMEYHTLEKWDCDYSCCDRESCRTED
;
A
#
# COMPACT_ATOMS: atom_id res chain seq x y z
N MET A 1 19.71 4.52 32.32
CA MET A 1 18.42 4.47 31.58
C MET A 1 17.61 3.36 32.23
N ALA A 2 16.48 3.67 32.86
CA ALA A 2 15.66 2.62 33.47
C ALA A 2 15.17 1.69 32.35
N THR A 3 15.67 0.46 32.39
CA THR A 3 15.16 -0.70 31.66
C THR A 3 13.66 -0.85 31.91
N SER A 4 12.93 -1.46 30.97
CA SER A 4 11.50 -1.77 31.00
C SER A 4 11.09 -2.51 32.29
N ALA A 5 10.99 -1.79 33.40
CA ALA A 5 10.44 -2.30 34.65
C ALA A 5 8.93 -2.13 34.51
N THR A 6 8.20 -3.25 34.55
CA THR A 6 6.74 -3.25 34.62
C THR A 6 6.31 -2.29 35.73
N LEU A 7 5.53 -1.28 35.38
CA LEU A 7 5.00 -0.34 36.37
C LEU A 7 4.29 -1.14 37.45
N THR A 8 4.52 -0.83 38.72
CA THR A 8 3.83 -1.45 39.85
C THR A 8 2.52 -0.72 40.14
N THR A 9 1.58 -1.41 40.81
CA THR A 9 0.32 -0.81 41.28
C THR A 9 0.55 0.46 42.12
N THR A 10 1.59 0.46 42.94
CA THR A 10 1.99 1.57 43.81
C THR A 10 2.42 2.84 43.05
N GLN A 11 2.88 2.72 41.80
CA GLN A 11 3.32 3.87 41.00
C GLN A 11 2.18 4.53 40.23
N LEU A 12 1.07 3.81 39.99
CA LEU A 12 -0.02 4.25 39.12
C LEU A 12 -0.72 5.53 39.60
N PRO A 13 -1.01 5.72 40.90
CA PRO A 13 -1.63 6.95 41.39
C PRO A 13 -0.78 8.20 41.12
N HIS A 14 0.56 8.09 41.23
CA HIS A 14 1.46 9.21 40.95
C HIS A 14 1.38 9.65 39.49
N PHE A 15 1.41 8.70 38.55
CA PHE A 15 1.30 9.04 37.13
C PHE A 15 -0.09 9.58 36.76
N ARG A 16 -1.18 9.11 37.39
CA ARG A 16 -2.52 9.68 37.22
C ARG A 16 -2.54 11.15 37.66
N ASN A 17 -1.95 11.47 38.79
CA ASN A 17 -1.91 12.85 39.30
C ASN A 17 -1.10 13.76 38.37
N LEU A 18 0.09 13.33 37.95
CA LEU A 18 0.90 14.07 36.97
C LEU A 18 0.15 14.29 35.64
N LEU A 19 -0.59 13.27 35.17
CA LEU A 19 -1.40 13.39 33.96
C LEU A 19 -2.55 14.39 34.14
N LYS A 20 -3.27 14.34 35.26
CA LYS A 20 -4.36 15.27 35.57
C LYS A 20 -3.85 16.72 35.63
N GLU A 21 -2.74 16.96 36.33
CA GLU A 21 -2.11 18.28 36.41
C GLU A 21 -1.70 18.82 35.04
N TRP A 22 -1.20 17.94 34.17
CA TRP A 22 -0.86 18.31 32.80
C TRP A 22 -2.10 18.63 31.97
N LEU A 23 -3.15 17.79 32.04
CA LEU A 23 -4.39 17.94 31.27
C LEU A 23 -5.11 19.26 31.60
N VAL A 24 -5.15 19.68 32.87
CA VAL A 24 -5.75 20.96 33.29
C VAL A 24 -5.07 22.16 32.64
N LYS A 25 -3.78 22.04 32.28
CA LYS A 25 -2.99 23.10 31.63
C LYS A 25 -3.12 23.09 30.10
N GLN A 26 -3.73 22.06 29.51
CA GLN A 26 -3.87 21.95 28.06
C GLN A 26 -5.18 22.59 27.57
N PRO A 27 -5.20 23.13 26.34
CA PRO A 27 -6.46 23.50 25.71
C PRO A 27 -7.34 22.26 25.47
N PRO A 28 -8.68 22.42 25.35
CA PRO A 28 -9.56 21.33 24.98
C PRO A 28 -9.14 20.69 23.65
N ALA A 29 -9.27 19.37 23.57
CA ALA A 29 -9.01 18.64 22.34
C ALA A 29 -9.95 19.12 21.22
N THR A 30 -9.42 19.39 20.04
CA THR A 30 -10.24 19.75 18.88
C THR A 30 -10.70 18.49 18.16
N GLY A 31 -12.01 18.33 17.99
CA GLY A 31 -12.60 17.27 17.17
C GLY A 31 -12.41 17.50 15.68
N PHE A 32 -13.20 16.79 14.87
CA PHE A 32 -13.26 17.02 13.44
C PHE A 32 -14.20 18.20 13.12
N SER A 33 -13.77 19.13 12.26
CA SER A 33 -14.59 20.28 11.86
C SER A 33 -15.75 19.91 10.94
N VAL A 34 -15.50 18.99 10.00
CA VAL A 34 -16.52 18.50 9.06
C VAL A 34 -17.44 17.50 9.77
N PRO A 35 -18.76 17.77 9.82
CA PRO A 35 -19.74 16.85 10.37
C PRO A 35 -19.75 15.52 9.60
N PHE A 36 -20.06 14.44 10.31
CA PHE A 36 -20.07 13.09 9.76
C PHE A 36 -20.91 12.96 8.46
N CYS A 37 -22.07 13.64 8.38
CA CYS A 37 -22.97 13.59 7.22
C CYS A 37 -22.46 14.29 5.96
N ASP A 38 -21.45 15.15 6.08
CA ASP A 38 -20.94 15.97 4.96
C ASP A 38 -19.56 15.53 4.47
N ILE A 39 -18.99 14.46 5.06
CA ILE A 39 -17.69 13.91 4.66
C ILE A 39 -17.69 13.54 3.17
N ALA A 40 -18.73 12.86 2.70
CA ALA A 40 -18.86 12.44 1.29
C ALA A 40 -19.00 13.61 0.30
N LYS A 41 -19.32 14.82 0.79
CA LYS A 41 -19.48 16.03 -0.04
C LYS A 41 -18.23 16.91 -0.04
N THR A 42 -17.25 16.61 0.81
CA THR A 42 -16.09 17.47 1.02
C THR A 42 -14.93 17.02 0.16
N THR A 43 -14.52 17.85 -0.81
CA THR A 43 -13.32 17.63 -1.63
C THR A 43 -12.06 17.90 -0.82
N ARG A 44 -11.37 16.84 -0.38
CA ARG A 44 -10.05 16.95 0.28
C ARG A 44 -8.95 16.84 -0.76
N ALA A 45 -7.85 17.58 -0.58
CA ALA A 45 -6.66 17.43 -1.41
C ALA A 45 -6.14 15.98 -1.32
N SER A 46 -6.26 15.25 -2.42
CA SER A 46 -5.92 13.82 -2.48
C SER A 46 -4.42 13.61 -2.25
N LYS A 47 -4.07 12.83 -1.23
CA LYS A 47 -2.72 12.34 -0.97
C LYS A 47 -2.61 10.88 -1.39
N ASP A 48 -1.47 10.49 -1.94
CA ASP A 48 -1.18 9.09 -2.27
C ASP A 48 -1.06 8.24 -0.99
N VAL A 49 -0.59 8.84 0.11
CA VAL A 49 -0.43 8.16 1.41
C VAL A 49 -1.03 9.03 2.50
N VAL A 50 -2.00 8.48 3.21
CA VAL A 50 -2.65 9.09 4.38
C VAL A 50 -2.31 8.26 5.61
N VAL A 51 -1.77 8.91 6.63
CA VAL A 51 -1.45 8.28 7.92
C VAL A 51 -2.51 8.70 8.93
N SER A 52 -3.09 7.73 9.62
CA SER A 52 -4.07 7.96 10.69
C SER A 52 -3.60 7.26 11.96
N PHE A 53 -3.83 7.89 13.11
CA PHE A 53 -3.64 7.24 14.41
C PHE A 53 -4.99 6.85 14.99
N ARG A 54 -5.06 5.70 15.66
CA ARG A 54 -6.26 5.26 16.36
C ARG A 54 -5.92 4.67 17.73
N THR A 55 -6.70 5.03 18.73
CA THR A 55 -6.68 4.34 20.03
C THR A 55 -8.08 3.84 20.37
N ARG A 56 -8.16 2.65 20.95
CA ARG A 56 -9.42 2.05 21.41
C ARG A 56 -9.79 2.58 22.81
N PRO A 57 -11.04 2.44 23.27
CA PRO A 57 -11.36 2.65 24.67
C PRO A 57 -10.58 1.67 25.57
N PRO A 58 -10.31 2.05 26.83
CA PRO A 58 -9.85 1.10 27.84
C PRO A 58 -10.82 -0.07 27.98
N LEU A 59 -10.28 -1.30 28.07
CA LEU A 59 -11.13 -2.48 28.21
C LEU A 59 -11.47 -2.74 29.69
N PRO A 60 -12.65 -3.29 29.99
CA PRO A 60 -12.99 -3.72 31.35
C PRO A 60 -11.95 -4.71 31.89
N GLY A 61 -11.46 -4.47 33.11
CA GLY A 61 -10.45 -5.33 33.75
C GLY A 61 -9.03 -5.25 33.17
N GLU A 62 -8.78 -4.41 32.16
CA GLU A 62 -7.45 -4.28 31.54
C GLU A 62 -6.38 -3.82 32.54
N ALA A 63 -6.72 -2.85 33.39
CA ALA A 63 -5.81 -2.36 34.41
C ALA A 63 -5.49 -3.46 35.44
N ALA A 64 -6.50 -4.15 35.97
CA ALA A 64 -6.28 -5.26 36.90
C ALA A 64 -5.37 -6.35 36.30
N ASN A 65 -5.66 -6.77 35.06
CA ASN A 65 -4.91 -7.83 34.38
C ASN A 65 -3.43 -7.49 34.15
N LYS A 66 -3.10 -6.24 33.81
CA LYS A 66 -1.71 -5.85 33.51
C LYS A 66 -0.87 -5.54 34.73
N PHE A 67 -1.49 -5.38 35.90
CA PHE A 67 -0.80 -5.13 37.16
C PHE A 67 -0.82 -6.34 38.11
N HIS A 68 -1.22 -7.54 37.64
CA HIS A 68 -1.10 -8.81 38.38
C HIS A 68 0.35 -9.30 38.53
N SER A 69 1.24 -8.45 39.06
CA SER A 69 2.44 -8.88 39.74
C SER A 69 2.10 -9.00 41.22
N THR A 70 2.11 -10.24 41.73
CA THR A 70 2.09 -10.70 43.13
C THR A 70 1.82 -9.63 44.20
N PRO A 71 0.78 -9.80 45.06
CA PRO A 71 0.67 -8.94 46.23
C PRO A 71 1.99 -9.05 47.01
N ALA A 72 2.68 -7.94 47.15
CA ALA A 72 3.63 -7.82 48.24
C ALA A 72 2.81 -8.07 49.52
N ASP A 73 3.30 -8.95 50.38
CA ASP A 73 2.61 -9.38 51.59
C ASP A 73 1.95 -8.18 52.31
N GLY A 74 0.61 -8.16 52.34
CA GLY A 74 -0.16 -7.34 53.27
C GLY A 74 -0.71 -5.98 52.80
N GLU A 75 -0.80 -5.67 51.50
CA GLU A 75 -1.54 -4.47 51.06
C GLU A 75 -2.90 -4.82 50.43
N ASP A 76 -3.95 -4.24 51.02
CA ASP A 76 -5.37 -4.44 50.71
C ASP A 76 -5.73 -4.30 49.22
N ASP A 77 -6.83 -4.99 48.89
CA ASP A 77 -7.53 -5.14 47.60
C ASP A 77 -8.01 -3.80 46.99
N MET A 78 -7.06 -2.88 46.72
CA MET A 78 -7.35 -1.58 46.11
C MET A 78 -7.61 -1.75 44.60
N PRO A 79 -8.75 -1.28 44.08
CA PRO A 79 -9.07 -1.42 42.65
C PRO A 79 -8.06 -0.65 41.79
N VAL A 80 -7.39 -1.36 40.88
CA VAL A 80 -6.43 -0.76 39.95
C VAL A 80 -7.18 0.06 38.90
N GLU A 81 -7.18 1.39 39.05
CA GLU A 81 -7.84 2.29 38.10
C GLU A 81 -6.99 2.52 36.82
N VAL A 82 -7.64 2.58 35.65
CA VAL A 82 -7.00 2.77 34.33
C VAL A 82 -6.29 4.12 34.20
N CYS A 83 -4.96 4.14 34.04
CA CYS A 83 -4.22 5.35 33.71
C CYS A 83 -3.94 5.42 32.20
N LEU A 84 -4.28 6.55 31.57
CA LEU A 84 -4.10 6.75 30.14
C LEU A 84 -2.63 7.02 29.79
N GLY A 85 -2.12 6.29 28.79
CA GLY A 85 -0.81 6.50 28.17
C GLY A 85 -0.89 7.32 26.88
N ILE A 86 -2.08 7.52 26.32
CA ILE A 86 -2.30 8.25 25.07
C ILE A 86 -3.48 9.21 25.25
N THR A 87 -3.32 10.44 24.78
CA THR A 87 -4.40 11.42 24.66
C THR A 87 -4.38 12.07 23.29
N ILE A 88 -5.48 12.73 22.93
CA ILE A 88 -5.68 13.33 21.61
C ILE A 88 -5.77 14.83 21.81
N LYS A 89 -4.95 15.57 21.07
CA LYS A 89 -4.96 17.03 21.08
C LYS A 89 -5.78 17.58 19.92
N SER A 90 -5.71 16.93 18.75
CA SER A 90 -6.49 17.32 17.58
C SER A 90 -6.80 16.13 16.69
N ALA A 91 -8.07 15.84 16.46
CA ALA A 91 -8.53 14.74 15.61
C ALA A 91 -8.22 15.01 14.13
N GLU A 92 -8.55 16.22 13.64
CA GLU A 92 -8.39 16.58 12.24
C GLU A 92 -6.93 16.86 11.83
N LEU A 93 -6.11 17.40 12.74
CA LEU A 93 -4.67 17.59 12.51
C LEU A 93 -3.84 16.36 12.88
N GLY A 94 -4.50 15.26 13.30
CA GLY A 94 -3.81 14.00 13.58
C GLY A 94 -2.87 14.04 14.79
N VAL A 95 -3.14 14.86 15.81
CA VAL A 95 -2.20 15.08 16.92
C VAL A 95 -2.52 14.18 18.11
N PHE A 96 -1.67 13.19 18.36
CA PHE A 96 -1.66 12.36 19.56
C PHE A 96 -0.55 12.81 20.51
N VAL A 97 -0.78 12.66 21.81
CA VAL A 97 0.23 12.86 22.86
C VAL A 97 0.43 11.55 23.62
N ALA A 98 1.65 11.04 23.61
CA ALA A 98 2.04 9.89 24.40
C ALA A 98 2.62 10.32 25.75
N HIS A 99 2.13 9.73 26.83
CA HIS A 99 2.53 9.97 28.21
C HIS A 99 3.43 8.83 28.67
N VAL A 100 4.74 9.07 28.66
CA VAL A 100 5.75 8.05 28.97
C VAL A 100 6.21 8.20 30.42
N PRO A 101 5.96 7.22 31.28
CA PRO A 101 6.41 7.25 32.67
C PRO A 101 7.93 7.09 32.72
N GLY A 102 8.55 7.77 33.67
CA GLY A 102 9.98 7.67 33.95
C GLY A 102 10.29 8.02 35.40
N MET A 103 11.50 7.71 35.84
CA MET A 103 11.95 8.00 37.20
C MET A 103 13.26 8.77 37.17
N LYS A 104 13.32 9.87 37.91
CA LYS A 104 14.54 10.64 38.16
C LYS A 104 14.86 10.58 39.66
N TRP A 105 16.04 11.05 40.06
CA TRP A 105 16.41 11.18 41.47
C TRP A 105 15.41 12.04 42.27
N SER A 106 14.73 12.98 41.60
CA SER A 106 13.72 13.88 42.19
C SER A 106 12.31 13.28 42.27
N GLY A 107 12.12 12.01 41.86
CA GLY A 107 10.83 11.32 41.89
C GLY A 107 10.30 10.87 40.52
N PHE A 108 9.02 10.48 40.50
CA PHE A 108 8.31 10.06 39.30
C PHE A 108 8.12 11.24 38.32
N THR A 109 8.29 10.95 37.04
CA THR A 109 8.14 11.93 35.96
C THR A 109 7.29 11.36 34.84
N LEU A 110 6.54 12.23 34.16
CA LEU A 110 5.74 11.87 33.00
C LEU A 110 6.21 12.71 31.81
N THR A 111 6.78 12.06 30.81
CA THR A 111 7.27 12.72 29.59
C THR A 111 6.17 12.74 28.54
N HIS A 112 5.83 13.91 28.03
CA HIS A 112 4.80 14.09 27.01
C HIS A 112 5.44 14.23 25.62
N LYS A 113 5.07 13.35 24.69
CA LYS A 113 5.59 13.35 23.31
C LYS A 113 4.45 13.52 22.32
N GLU A 114 4.51 14.57 21.53
CA GLU A 114 3.52 14.81 20.46
C GLU A 114 3.92 14.07 19.17
N TYR A 115 2.93 13.44 18.54
CA TYR A 115 3.04 12.79 17.25
C TYR A 115 1.97 13.32 16.32
N ILE A 116 2.31 13.56 15.06
CA ILE A 116 1.41 14.22 14.11
C ILE A 116 1.20 13.33 12.87
N ALA A 117 -0.04 12.93 12.64
CA ALA A 117 -0.54 12.20 11.47
C ALA A 117 -1.35 13.14 10.56
N ASP A 118 -2.16 12.57 9.65
CA ASP A 118 -3.19 13.28 8.89
C ASP A 118 -4.56 13.25 9.57
N LEU A 119 -4.81 12.23 10.41
CA LEU A 119 -6.04 12.02 11.17
C LEU A 119 -5.73 11.32 12.51
N ALA A 120 -6.54 11.59 13.53
CA ALA A 120 -6.42 11.02 14.86
C ALA A 120 -7.81 10.61 15.36
N PHE A 121 -7.98 9.32 15.59
CA PHE A 121 -9.24 8.70 16.00
C PHE A 121 -9.18 8.27 17.46
N GLY A 122 -10.14 8.76 18.24
CA GLY A 122 -10.20 8.51 19.67
C GLY A 122 -11.03 7.31 20.07
N PRO A 123 -11.11 7.07 21.39
CA PRO A 123 -11.84 5.94 21.94
C PRO A 123 -13.33 5.98 21.55
N ASP A 124 -13.89 7.17 21.35
CA ASP A 124 -15.29 7.37 21.00
C ASP A 124 -15.54 7.32 19.48
N THR A 125 -14.49 7.23 18.66
CA THR A 125 -14.64 7.18 17.20
C THR A 125 -15.05 5.78 16.74
N THR A 126 -16.23 5.68 16.14
CA THR A 126 -16.80 4.43 15.62
C THR A 126 -16.08 3.93 14.35
N ASN A 127 -16.21 2.65 14.04
CA ASN A 127 -15.71 2.10 12.77
C ASN A 127 -16.35 2.74 11.53
N GLU A 128 -17.61 3.21 11.64
CA GLU A 128 -18.26 3.96 10.56
C GLU A 128 -17.57 5.30 10.31
N GLU A 129 -17.27 6.06 11.35
CA GLU A 129 -16.57 7.33 11.18
C GLU A 129 -15.14 7.15 10.64
N VAL A 130 -14.43 6.12 11.09
CA VAL A 130 -13.12 5.76 10.52
C VAL A 130 -13.27 5.44 9.04
N TYR A 131 -14.25 4.61 8.65
CA TYR A 131 -14.50 4.27 7.24
C TYR A 131 -14.82 5.50 6.40
N GLN A 132 -15.72 6.37 6.85
CA GLN A 132 -16.08 7.60 6.11
C GLN A 132 -14.86 8.53 5.94
N ARG A 133 -14.08 8.76 7.00
CA ARG A 133 -12.93 9.69 6.97
C ARG A 133 -11.70 9.14 6.24
N THR A 134 -11.61 7.83 6.05
CA THR A 134 -10.47 7.18 5.40
C THR A 134 -10.80 6.67 4.01
N VAL A 135 -11.86 5.88 3.85
CA VAL A 135 -12.22 5.23 2.58
C VAL A 135 -13.00 6.17 1.68
N VAL A 136 -14.08 6.76 2.21
CA VAL A 136 -14.99 7.62 1.43
C VAL A 136 -14.32 8.97 1.11
N ALA A 137 -13.76 9.64 2.12
CA ALA A 137 -13.09 10.95 1.93
C ALA A 137 -11.86 10.92 1.02
N ASN A 138 -11.33 9.73 0.67
CA ASN A 138 -10.20 9.58 -0.24
C ASN A 138 -10.57 8.82 -1.53
N ASP A 139 -11.86 8.58 -1.77
CA ASP A 139 -12.42 7.94 -2.96
C ASP A 139 -11.80 6.57 -3.29
N LEU A 140 -11.49 5.75 -2.28
CA LEU A 140 -10.75 4.50 -2.51
C LEU A 140 -11.56 3.46 -3.32
N LEU A 141 -12.88 3.38 -3.12
CA LEU A 141 -13.74 2.48 -3.90
C LEU A 141 -13.79 2.92 -5.36
N HIS A 142 -13.95 4.23 -5.61
CA HIS A 142 -13.95 4.79 -6.95
C HIS A 142 -12.59 4.55 -7.63
N LEU A 143 -11.49 4.84 -6.95
CA LEU A 143 -10.13 4.54 -7.40
C LEU A 143 -9.99 3.09 -7.87
N ALA A 144 -10.43 2.13 -7.05
CA ALA A 144 -10.33 0.72 -7.40
C ALA A 144 -11.26 0.36 -8.58
N LEU A 145 -12.50 0.86 -8.61
CA LEU A 145 -13.43 0.64 -9.73
C LEU A 145 -12.93 1.25 -11.06
N SER A 146 -12.13 2.31 -11.00
CA SER A 146 -11.50 2.93 -12.17
C SER A 146 -10.21 2.24 -12.64
N GLY A 147 -9.81 1.12 -12.04
CA GLY A 147 -8.60 0.36 -12.42
C GLY A 147 -7.34 0.66 -11.60
N GLY A 148 -7.47 1.46 -10.53
CA GLY A 148 -6.39 1.78 -9.60
C GLY A 148 -6.25 0.79 -8.43
N VAL A 149 -5.31 1.08 -7.52
CA VAL A 149 -5.04 0.27 -6.33
C VAL A 149 -5.36 1.05 -5.05
N GLY A 150 -6.45 0.70 -4.38
CA GLY A 150 -6.73 1.15 -3.02
C GLY A 150 -6.11 0.20 -2.00
N CYS A 151 -5.36 0.71 -1.03
CA CYS A 151 -4.80 -0.10 0.05
C CYS A 151 -5.05 0.48 1.43
N ILE A 152 -5.38 -0.38 2.40
CA ILE A 152 -5.51 -0.02 3.81
C ILE A 152 -4.64 -0.96 4.64
N LEU A 153 -3.75 -0.40 5.45
CA LEU A 153 -2.88 -1.14 6.35
C LEU A 153 -3.20 -0.79 7.80
N ALA A 154 -3.51 -1.80 8.62
CA ALA A 154 -3.59 -1.65 10.06
C ALA A 154 -2.28 -2.11 10.71
N TYR A 155 -1.62 -1.23 11.46
CA TYR A 155 -0.33 -1.47 12.09
C TYR A 155 -0.37 -1.14 13.59
N GLY A 156 0.39 -1.86 14.42
CA GLY A 156 0.48 -1.57 15.86
C GLY A 156 0.65 -2.81 16.73
N GLN A 157 0.84 -2.60 18.03
CA GLN A 157 1.01 -3.68 19.00
C GLN A 157 -0.20 -4.62 19.07
N THR A 158 -0.01 -5.82 19.62
CA THR A 158 -1.12 -6.72 19.95
C THR A 158 -2.15 -6.06 20.88
N SER A 159 -3.43 -6.40 20.65
CA SER A 159 -4.57 -5.89 21.42
C SER A 159 -4.79 -4.38 21.38
N SER A 160 -4.25 -3.65 20.40
CA SER A 160 -4.53 -2.21 20.19
C SER A 160 -5.77 -1.92 19.31
N GLY A 161 -6.44 -2.95 18.79
CA GLY A 161 -7.68 -2.81 18.02
C GLY A 161 -7.52 -2.80 16.49
N LYS A 162 -6.40 -3.32 15.96
CA LYS A 162 -6.15 -3.49 14.51
C LYS A 162 -7.25 -4.31 13.83
N THR A 163 -7.39 -5.57 14.24
CA THR A 163 -8.37 -6.52 13.69
C THR A 163 -9.80 -6.01 13.82
N TYR A 164 -10.20 -5.48 15.00
CA TYR A 164 -11.51 -4.84 15.19
C TYR A 164 -11.80 -3.71 14.19
N THR A 165 -10.77 -2.94 13.84
CA THR A 165 -10.91 -1.86 12.85
C THR A 165 -10.99 -2.42 11.45
N MET A 166 -10.13 -3.38 11.12
CA MET A 166 -10.07 -3.98 9.79
C MET A 166 -11.38 -4.70 9.45
N GLU A 167 -11.88 -5.56 10.33
CA GLU A 167 -13.19 -6.24 10.16
C GLU A 167 -14.34 -5.24 9.95
N GLY A 168 -14.30 -4.13 10.69
CA GLY A 168 -15.28 -3.05 10.55
C GLY A 168 -15.24 -2.33 9.21
N ILE A 169 -14.05 -2.18 8.63
CA ILE A 169 -13.82 -1.58 7.30
C ILE A 169 -14.20 -2.59 6.21
N GLU A 170 -13.79 -3.85 6.33
CA GLU A 170 -14.10 -4.93 5.38
C GLU A 170 -15.61 -5.11 5.21
N SER A 171 -16.36 -5.16 6.32
CA SER A 171 -17.83 -5.23 6.30
C SER A 171 -18.48 -4.03 5.57
N ARG A 172 -17.92 -2.83 5.71
CA ARG A 172 -18.43 -1.61 5.05
C ARG A 172 -18.08 -1.55 3.57
N ILE A 173 -16.91 -2.05 3.20
CA ILE A 173 -16.54 -2.23 1.80
C ILE A 173 -17.50 -3.23 1.15
N ALA A 174 -17.78 -4.37 1.81
CA ALA A 174 -18.74 -5.34 1.30
C ALA A 174 -20.13 -4.73 1.08
N ARG A 175 -20.58 -3.85 2.01
CA ARG A 175 -21.82 -3.08 1.91
C ARG A 175 -21.83 -2.13 0.70
N ASP A 176 -20.78 -1.30 0.56
CA ASP A 176 -20.81 -0.13 -0.33
C ASP A 176 -20.25 -0.39 -1.74
N LEU A 177 -19.43 -1.43 -1.93
CA LEU A 177 -18.72 -1.70 -3.18
C LEU A 177 -19.67 -1.86 -4.38
N PHE A 178 -20.72 -2.66 -4.24
CA PHE A 178 -21.66 -2.95 -5.33
C PHE A 178 -22.52 -1.73 -5.71
N ASP A 179 -22.89 -0.90 -4.73
CA ASP A 179 -23.58 0.36 -5.00
C ASP A 179 -22.68 1.36 -5.71
N ALA A 180 -21.43 1.50 -5.26
CA ALA A 180 -20.43 2.32 -5.93
C ALA A 180 -20.18 1.81 -7.37
N ALA A 181 -20.09 0.50 -7.56
CA ALA A 181 -19.92 -0.14 -8.87
C ALA A 181 -21.08 0.17 -9.82
N ARG A 182 -22.32 0.14 -9.32
CA ARG A 182 -23.50 0.53 -10.12
C ARG A 182 -23.44 2.00 -10.52
N ILE A 183 -23.04 2.90 -9.62
CA ILE A 183 -22.92 4.33 -9.91
C ILE A 183 -21.86 4.59 -10.99
N VAL A 184 -20.67 4.00 -10.84
CA VAL A 184 -19.58 4.13 -11.82
C VAL A 184 -19.95 3.46 -13.15
N GLY A 185 -20.50 2.26 -13.11
CA GLY A 185 -20.95 1.52 -14.29
C GLY A 185 -22.01 2.29 -15.10
N ASN A 186 -22.99 2.89 -14.42
CA ASN A 186 -24.01 3.71 -15.08
C ASN A 186 -23.40 4.92 -15.81
N ARG A 187 -22.35 5.55 -15.26
CA ARG A 187 -21.63 6.64 -15.94
C ARG A 187 -20.91 6.15 -17.20
N LEU A 188 -20.28 4.99 -17.13
CA LEU A 188 -19.64 4.34 -18.30
C LEU A 188 -20.65 3.90 -19.36
N SER A 189 -21.87 3.57 -18.98
CA SER A 189 -22.94 3.13 -19.90
C SER A 189 -23.68 4.25 -20.61
N TYR A 190 -23.49 5.51 -20.18
CA TYR A 190 -24.22 6.69 -20.67
C TYR A 190 -25.75 6.48 -20.73
N GLY A 191 -26.32 5.81 -19.72
CA GLY A 191 -27.77 5.57 -19.64
C GLY A 191 -28.29 4.30 -20.34
N GLN A 192 -27.41 3.45 -20.90
CA GLN A 192 -27.76 2.09 -21.28
C GLN A 192 -27.99 1.25 -20.01
N ASN A 193 -29.11 0.52 -19.93
CA ASN A 193 -29.45 -0.36 -18.80
C ASN A 193 -28.61 -1.65 -18.78
N GLU A 194 -27.29 -1.56 -18.96
CA GLU A 194 -26.39 -2.64 -18.60
C GLU A 194 -26.25 -2.69 -17.08
N THR A 195 -26.22 -3.88 -16.50
CA THR A 195 -26.12 -4.06 -15.04
C THR A 195 -24.87 -4.83 -14.63
N ASP A 196 -24.06 -5.30 -15.58
CA ASP A 196 -22.93 -6.20 -15.36
C ASP A 196 -21.61 -5.58 -15.88
N PHE A 197 -21.21 -4.45 -15.30
CA PHE A 197 -19.99 -3.73 -15.69
C PHE A 197 -18.70 -4.30 -15.08
N PHE A 198 -18.82 -5.00 -13.95
CA PHE A 198 -17.67 -5.39 -13.15
C PHE A 198 -17.75 -6.87 -12.75
N GLU A 199 -16.62 -7.55 -12.81
CA GLU A 199 -16.43 -8.84 -12.14
C GLU A 199 -15.61 -8.62 -10.87
N PHE A 200 -16.12 -9.10 -9.74
CA PHE A 200 -15.41 -9.09 -8.48
C PHE A 200 -14.91 -10.48 -8.17
N SER A 201 -13.61 -10.61 -7.89
CA SER A 201 -13.05 -11.85 -7.38
C SER A 201 -12.17 -11.59 -6.17
N VAL A 202 -12.19 -12.50 -5.21
CA VAL A 202 -11.60 -12.31 -3.88
C VAL A 202 -10.55 -13.37 -3.61
N THR A 203 -9.42 -12.92 -3.09
CA THR A 203 -8.38 -13.77 -2.51
C THR A 203 -8.11 -13.32 -1.07
N PHE A 204 -7.83 -14.25 -0.16
CA PHE A 204 -7.55 -13.93 1.22
C PHE A 204 -6.41 -14.81 1.76
N LEU A 205 -5.28 -14.18 2.05
CA LEU A 205 -4.06 -14.83 2.54
C LEU A 205 -3.85 -14.59 4.03
N GLU A 206 -3.43 -15.64 4.73
CA GLU A 206 -2.72 -15.54 6.00
C GLU A 206 -1.21 -15.73 5.76
N LEU A 207 -0.38 -14.84 6.28
CA LEU A 207 1.08 -14.93 6.23
C LEU A 207 1.63 -15.11 7.64
N LEU A 208 2.27 -16.26 7.89
CA LEU A 208 2.93 -16.59 9.14
C LEU A 208 4.41 -16.93 8.89
N GLY A 209 5.30 -15.98 9.16
CA GLY A 209 6.72 -16.16 8.90
C GLY A 209 7.04 -16.36 7.40
N LYS A 210 7.31 -17.61 7.00
CA LYS A 210 7.59 -18.00 5.60
C LYS A 210 6.51 -18.90 4.99
N HIS A 211 5.39 -19.08 5.70
CA HIS A 211 4.26 -19.85 5.22
C HIS A 211 3.14 -18.90 4.85
N ALA A 212 2.46 -19.21 3.75
CA ALA A 212 1.30 -18.50 3.28
C ALA A 212 0.13 -19.48 3.15
N THR A 213 -1.05 -19.10 3.60
CA THR A 213 -2.19 -20.01 3.64
C THR A 213 -3.41 -19.32 3.06
N ASP A 214 -4.14 -20.05 2.23
CA ASP A 214 -5.41 -19.59 1.66
C ASP A 214 -6.52 -19.68 2.73
N LEU A 215 -7.13 -18.55 3.05
CA LEU A 215 -8.25 -18.44 3.98
C LEU A 215 -9.60 -18.59 3.26
N VAL A 216 -9.64 -18.56 1.93
CA VAL A 216 -10.85 -18.77 1.14
C VAL A 216 -11.10 -20.26 0.92
N GLU A 217 -10.04 -21.05 0.72
CA GLU A 217 -10.16 -22.50 0.53
C GLU A 217 -10.79 -23.16 1.77
N PRO A 218 -11.95 -23.83 1.66
CA PRO A 218 -12.46 -24.68 2.72
C PRO A 218 -11.53 -25.90 2.86
N SER A 219 -11.26 -26.32 4.09
CA SER A 219 -10.52 -27.55 4.36
C SER A 219 -11.21 -28.33 5.46
N ASP A 220 -11.50 -29.59 5.16
CA ASP A 220 -12.04 -30.56 6.10
C ASP A 220 -10.94 -31.49 6.66
N GLU A 221 -9.70 -31.36 6.17
CA GLU A 221 -8.57 -32.13 6.67
C GLU A 221 -8.19 -31.62 8.06
N VAL A 222 -8.11 -32.52 9.03
CA VAL A 222 -7.71 -32.22 10.40
C VAL A 222 -6.45 -33.00 10.78
N ASP A 223 -5.56 -32.37 11.53
CA ASP A 223 -4.37 -33.02 12.07
C ASP A 223 -4.74 -33.95 13.24
N ALA A 224 -3.75 -34.69 13.75
CA ALA A 224 -3.93 -35.59 14.89
C ALA A 224 -4.41 -34.89 16.18
N SER A 225 -4.35 -33.56 16.23
CA SER A 225 -4.83 -32.72 17.34
C SER A 225 -6.21 -32.11 17.06
N GLY A 226 -6.86 -32.46 15.94
CA GLY A 226 -8.18 -31.97 15.55
C GLY A 226 -8.17 -30.58 14.92
N ASN A 227 -7.01 -30.03 14.54
CA ASN A 227 -6.93 -28.71 13.92
C ASN A 227 -7.00 -28.82 12.40
N ILE A 228 -7.68 -27.88 11.75
CA ILE A 228 -7.78 -27.84 10.29
C ILE A 228 -6.38 -27.65 9.68
N VAL A 229 -5.98 -28.57 8.81
CA VAL A 229 -4.75 -28.51 8.01
C VAL A 229 -5.04 -27.73 6.75
N ARG A 230 -4.18 -26.75 6.46
CA ARG A 230 -4.26 -25.95 5.24
C ARG A 230 -2.94 -26.02 4.49
N ARG A 231 -3.01 -26.02 3.16
CA ARG A 231 -1.84 -26.14 2.30
C ARG A 231 -1.06 -24.82 2.24
N ASP A 232 0.25 -24.94 2.17
CA ASP A 232 1.14 -23.79 1.99
C ASP A 232 1.06 -23.30 0.53
N VAL A 233 0.85 -22.00 0.35
CA VAL A 233 0.69 -21.35 -0.94
C VAL A 233 2.03 -20.78 -1.35
N ALA A 234 2.55 -21.24 -2.48
CA ALA A 234 3.78 -20.68 -3.02
C ALA A 234 3.51 -19.30 -3.65
N ILE A 235 4.24 -18.28 -3.20
CA ILE A 235 4.16 -16.92 -3.74
C ILE A 235 5.43 -16.65 -4.55
N HIS A 236 5.27 -16.39 -5.84
CA HIS A 236 6.37 -16.12 -6.76
C HIS A 236 6.10 -14.87 -7.59
N GLU A 237 7.17 -14.23 -8.06
CA GLU A 237 7.14 -13.14 -9.02
C GLU A 237 7.32 -13.73 -10.44
N ASP A 238 6.47 -13.30 -11.38
CA ASP A 238 6.62 -13.67 -12.79
C ASP A 238 7.71 -12.83 -13.48
N LYS A 239 8.07 -13.20 -14.73
CA LYS A 239 9.10 -12.48 -15.51
C LYS A 239 8.74 -11.01 -15.80
N ALA A 240 7.48 -10.63 -15.67
CA ALA A 240 6.98 -9.26 -15.86
C ALA A 240 6.91 -8.48 -14.54
N GLY A 241 7.33 -9.10 -13.43
CA GLY A 241 7.36 -8.51 -12.10
C GLY A 241 6.02 -8.58 -11.34
N ASN A 242 5.03 -9.30 -11.87
CA ASN A 242 3.75 -9.47 -11.20
C ASN A 242 3.81 -10.60 -10.18
N VAL A 243 3.21 -10.35 -9.03
CA VAL A 243 3.15 -11.30 -7.93
C VAL A 243 1.77 -11.91 -7.93
N LYS A 244 1.66 -13.17 -8.35
CA LYS A 244 0.40 -13.91 -8.36
C LYS A 244 0.57 -15.18 -7.52
N PRO A 245 0.17 -15.17 -6.24
CA PRO A 245 0.06 -16.40 -5.48
C PRO A 245 -0.98 -17.31 -6.17
N ARG A 246 -0.72 -18.63 -6.21
CA ARG A 246 -1.65 -19.60 -6.79
C ARG A 246 -2.79 -19.86 -5.80
N LEU A 247 -3.72 -18.92 -5.72
CA LEU A 247 -4.85 -18.93 -4.80
C LEU A 247 -6.15 -19.33 -5.47
N ILE A 248 -7.09 -19.82 -4.66
CA ILE A 248 -8.48 -19.90 -5.07
C ILE A 248 -9.02 -18.46 -5.13
N SER A 249 -9.29 -18.00 -6.33
CA SER A 249 -10.00 -16.74 -6.54
C SER A 249 -11.50 -17.03 -6.62
N THR A 250 -12.26 -16.52 -5.65
CA THR A 250 -13.71 -16.75 -5.60
C THR A 250 -14.45 -15.54 -6.15
N ILE A 251 -15.29 -15.77 -7.16
CA ILE A 251 -16.15 -14.73 -7.75
C ILE A 251 -17.32 -14.45 -6.80
N VAL A 252 -17.58 -13.16 -6.54
CA VAL A 252 -18.72 -12.70 -5.75
C VAL A 252 -19.58 -11.76 -6.57
N ARG A 253 -20.90 -11.86 -6.42
CA ARG A 253 -21.89 -11.11 -7.23
C ARG A 253 -22.77 -10.18 -6.42
N THR A 254 -22.77 -10.31 -5.09
CA THR A 254 -23.58 -9.47 -4.21
C THR A 254 -22.79 -9.03 -2.97
N SER A 255 -23.26 -7.96 -2.32
CA SER A 255 -22.71 -7.48 -1.05
C SER A 255 -22.82 -8.54 0.06
N ALA A 256 -23.90 -9.32 0.05
CA ALA A 256 -24.11 -10.44 0.98
C ALA A 256 -23.07 -11.54 0.77
N GLU A 257 -22.87 -12.01 -0.47
CA GLU A 257 -21.86 -13.04 -0.79
C GLU A 257 -20.46 -12.60 -0.38
N LEU A 258 -20.08 -11.35 -0.66
CA LEU A 258 -18.78 -10.80 -0.26
C LEU A 258 -18.64 -10.74 1.27
N GLY A 259 -19.68 -10.28 1.97
CA GLY A 259 -19.67 -10.22 3.44
C GLY A 259 -19.59 -11.59 4.10
N GLU A 260 -20.33 -12.58 3.59
CA GLU A 260 -20.30 -13.97 4.06
C GLU A 260 -18.93 -14.61 3.81
N LEU A 261 -18.36 -14.41 2.61
CA LEU A 261 -17.03 -14.92 2.28
C LEU A 261 -15.94 -14.36 3.21
N ILE A 262 -15.95 -13.04 3.44
CA ILE A 262 -15.00 -12.40 4.36
C ILE A 262 -15.17 -12.97 5.77
N THR A 263 -16.41 -13.09 6.26
CA THR A 263 -16.70 -13.61 7.60
C THR A 263 -16.24 -15.06 7.75
N ALA A 264 -16.49 -15.91 6.75
CA ALA A 264 -16.05 -17.30 6.72
C ALA A 264 -14.51 -17.38 6.73
N SER A 265 -13.83 -16.62 5.88
CA SER A 265 -12.35 -16.58 5.84
C SER A 265 -11.72 -16.06 7.12
N LEU A 266 -12.31 -15.06 7.78
CA LEU A 266 -11.84 -14.60 9.09
C LEU A 266 -12.02 -15.68 10.17
N SER A 267 -13.10 -16.46 10.12
CA SER A 267 -13.29 -17.58 11.04
C SER A 267 -12.19 -18.64 10.89
N HIS A 268 -11.73 -18.88 9.66
CA HIS A 268 -10.60 -19.78 9.38
C HIS A 268 -9.32 -19.30 10.04
N ARG A 269 -9.03 -17.99 9.95
CA ARG A 269 -7.88 -17.36 10.62
C ARG A 269 -7.93 -17.53 12.15
N CYS A 270 -9.13 -17.51 12.74
CA CYS A 270 -9.32 -17.71 14.19
C CYS A 270 -9.10 -19.16 14.66
N THR A 271 -9.16 -20.15 13.77
CA THR A 271 -9.05 -21.58 14.09
C THR A 271 -7.64 -22.17 13.98
N SER A 272 -6.64 -21.40 13.52
CA SER A 272 -5.25 -21.87 13.56
C SER A 272 -4.82 -22.13 15.01
N THR A 273 -3.93 -23.11 15.22
CA THR A 273 -3.54 -23.84 16.46
C THR A 273 -3.15 -23.02 17.71
N THR A 274 -3.44 -21.72 17.76
CA THR A 274 -3.06 -20.80 18.83
C THR A 274 -4.27 -20.04 19.36
N LEU A 275 -4.87 -20.55 20.45
CA LEU A 275 -5.83 -19.87 21.36
C LEU A 275 -6.48 -18.61 20.77
N ARG A 276 -7.60 -18.74 20.04
CA ARG A 276 -8.60 -17.75 19.52
C ARG A 276 -8.27 -16.23 19.46
N ASN A 277 -7.65 -15.65 20.49
CA ASN A 277 -7.17 -14.26 20.56
C ASN A 277 -5.66 -14.09 20.20
N ALA A 278 -4.92 -15.18 20.00
CA ALA A 278 -3.47 -15.18 19.75
C ALA A 278 -3.09 -15.33 18.27
N ALA A 279 -4.01 -15.81 17.41
CA ALA A 279 -3.72 -15.99 15.99
C ALA A 279 -3.54 -14.66 15.24
N SER A 280 -4.46 -13.69 15.41
CA SER A 280 -4.38 -12.38 14.73
C SER A 280 -3.21 -11.51 15.19
N SER A 281 -2.64 -11.78 16.39
CA SER A 281 -1.40 -11.14 16.83
C SER A 281 -0.15 -11.65 16.11
N ARG A 282 -0.21 -12.83 15.49
CA ARG A 282 0.98 -13.58 15.03
C ARG A 282 1.06 -13.73 13.53
N SER A 283 -0.02 -13.54 12.79
CA SER A 283 -0.03 -13.61 11.33
C SER A 283 -0.56 -12.33 10.71
N HIS A 284 -0.04 -12.00 9.54
CA HIS A 284 -0.61 -10.94 8.71
C HIS A 284 -1.78 -11.51 7.90
N ALA A 285 -2.84 -10.75 7.75
CA ALA A 285 -3.95 -11.07 6.87
C ALA A 285 -3.94 -10.11 5.67
N VAL A 286 -4.04 -10.65 4.45
CA VAL A 286 -4.08 -9.87 3.21
C VAL A 286 -5.31 -10.29 2.41
N LEU A 287 -6.38 -9.49 2.51
CA LEU A 287 -7.58 -9.63 1.69
C LEU A 287 -7.40 -8.76 0.44
N THR A 288 -7.56 -9.35 -0.74
CA THR A 288 -7.53 -8.62 -2.02
C THR A 288 -8.83 -8.85 -2.78
N ILE A 289 -9.53 -7.75 -3.06
CA ILE A 289 -10.66 -7.72 -3.99
C ILE A 289 -10.12 -7.26 -5.34
N HIS A 290 -10.18 -8.14 -6.32
CA HIS A 290 -9.85 -7.87 -7.71
C HIS A 290 -11.12 -7.40 -8.44
N ILE A 291 -10.98 -6.34 -9.22
CA ILE A 291 -12.08 -5.68 -9.92
C ILE A 291 -11.74 -5.63 -11.40
N LYS A 292 -12.41 -6.46 -12.19
CA LYS A 292 -12.26 -6.44 -13.65
C LYS A 292 -13.39 -5.65 -14.27
N ASN A 293 -13.07 -4.64 -15.07
CA ASN A 293 -14.06 -3.87 -15.81
C ASN A 293 -14.43 -4.60 -17.12
N LYS A 294 -15.63 -5.17 -17.17
CA LYS A 294 -16.16 -5.88 -18.35
C LYS A 294 -16.48 -4.94 -19.50
N ALA A 295 -16.85 -3.70 -19.20
CA ALA A 295 -17.14 -2.68 -20.22
C ALA A 295 -15.88 -2.09 -20.84
N LEU A 296 -14.72 -2.22 -20.18
CA LEU A 296 -13.41 -1.78 -20.66
C LEU A 296 -12.37 -2.92 -20.52
N PRO A 297 -12.43 -3.98 -21.36
CA PRO A 297 -11.59 -5.17 -21.20
C PRO A 297 -10.08 -4.93 -21.30
N TYR A 298 -9.67 -3.83 -21.94
CA TYR A 298 -8.27 -3.44 -22.11
C TYR A 298 -7.76 -2.47 -21.02
N ALA A 299 -8.66 -1.96 -20.17
CA ALA A 299 -8.27 -1.15 -19.03
C ALA A 299 -7.63 -2.03 -17.95
N GLU A 300 -6.78 -1.44 -17.12
CA GLU A 300 -6.16 -2.17 -16.03
C GLU A 300 -7.18 -2.64 -14.98
N ASP A 301 -7.03 -3.87 -14.51
CA ASP A 301 -7.85 -4.39 -13.41
C ASP A 301 -7.56 -3.62 -12.11
N GLY A 302 -8.64 -3.21 -11.46
CA GLY A 302 -8.62 -2.56 -10.17
C GLY A 302 -8.32 -3.53 -9.04
N ARG A 303 -7.75 -3.01 -7.95
CA ARG A 303 -7.52 -3.80 -6.73
C ARG A 303 -7.84 -3.01 -5.47
N PHE A 304 -8.50 -3.67 -4.54
CA PHE A 304 -8.67 -3.17 -3.18
C PHE A 304 -7.99 -4.15 -2.21
N ILE A 305 -6.94 -3.69 -1.53
CA ILE A 305 -6.05 -4.51 -0.70
C ILE A 305 -6.18 -4.09 0.77
N LEU A 306 -6.65 -4.99 1.61
CA LEU A 306 -6.83 -4.79 3.05
C LEU A 306 -5.82 -5.66 3.80
N VAL A 307 -5.00 -5.01 4.63
CA VAL A 307 -3.87 -5.65 5.31
C VAL A 307 -3.98 -5.46 6.82
N ASP A 308 -4.29 -6.53 7.55
CA ASP A 308 -4.20 -6.57 9.02
C ASP A 308 -2.84 -7.14 9.40
N LEU A 309 -1.91 -6.28 9.83
CA LEU A 309 -0.56 -6.70 10.16
C LEU A 309 -0.52 -7.37 11.54
N ALA A 310 0.42 -8.31 11.71
CA ALA A 310 0.75 -8.89 12.99
C ALA A 310 1.18 -7.83 14.03
N GLY A 311 1.10 -8.19 15.32
CA GLY A 311 1.53 -7.35 16.43
C GLY A 311 3.00 -6.94 16.33
N SER A 312 3.29 -5.67 16.64
CA SER A 312 4.64 -5.09 16.59
C SER A 312 5.35 -5.03 17.95
N GLU A 313 4.92 -5.82 18.94
CA GLU A 313 5.50 -5.88 20.29
C GLU A 313 6.97 -6.36 20.30
N ARG A 314 7.67 -6.06 21.41
CA ARG A 314 9.11 -6.33 21.55
C ARG A 314 9.35 -7.77 22.03
N TYR A 315 10.53 -8.27 21.66
CA TYR A 315 11.08 -9.54 22.13
C TYR A 315 11.13 -9.68 23.67
N GLU A 316 11.26 -8.56 24.39
CA GLU A 316 11.37 -8.55 25.85
C GLU A 316 10.08 -8.96 26.58
N ASP A 317 8.92 -8.74 25.94
CA ASP A 317 7.61 -9.13 26.48
C ASP A 317 7.30 -10.62 26.24
N SER A 318 8.12 -11.27 25.41
CA SER A 318 7.95 -12.63 24.93
C SER A 318 8.91 -13.63 25.60
N LYS A 319 9.54 -13.25 26.74
CA LYS A 319 10.48 -14.11 27.49
C LYS A 319 9.90 -15.45 27.97
N ALA A 320 8.57 -15.57 28.04
CA ALA A 320 7.87 -16.82 28.36
C ALA A 320 7.49 -17.66 27.13
N HIS A 321 7.99 -17.32 25.93
CA HIS A 321 7.68 -18.04 24.70
C HIS A 321 8.69 -19.14 24.40
N ASP A 322 8.20 -20.28 23.90
CA ASP A 322 9.05 -21.34 23.37
C ASP A 322 9.90 -20.85 22.19
N LYS A 323 11.04 -21.52 21.96
CA LYS A 323 11.99 -21.18 20.88
C LYS A 323 11.34 -21.01 19.50
N GLN A 324 10.31 -21.80 19.19
CA GLN A 324 9.55 -21.71 17.94
C GLN A 324 8.78 -20.38 17.83
N ARG A 325 8.04 -20.00 18.88
CA ARG A 325 7.31 -18.73 18.96
C ARG A 325 8.25 -17.51 18.90
N MET A 326 9.44 -17.64 19.47
CA MET A 326 10.48 -16.60 19.36
C MET A 326 10.94 -16.41 17.89
N LYS A 327 11.10 -17.50 17.14
CA LYS A 327 11.51 -17.46 15.72
C LYS A 327 10.43 -16.85 14.83
N GLU A 328 9.16 -17.15 15.09
CA GLU A 328 8.00 -16.55 14.41
C GLU A 328 7.93 -15.04 14.63
N SER A 329 7.99 -14.61 15.89
CA SER A 329 7.93 -13.19 16.26
C SER A 329 9.05 -12.36 15.61
N ARG A 330 10.26 -12.94 15.51
CA ARG A 330 11.39 -12.30 14.81
C ARG A 330 11.10 -12.08 13.33
N LYS A 331 10.54 -13.07 12.63
CA LYS A 331 10.22 -12.98 11.20
C LYS A 331 9.09 -11.98 10.93
N ASN A 332 8.08 -11.92 11.79
CA ASN A 332 7.01 -10.93 11.65
C ASN A 332 7.56 -9.51 11.76
N ASN A 333 8.44 -9.27 12.74
CA ASN A 333 9.11 -7.98 12.89
C ASN A 333 10.06 -7.65 11.73
N GLU A 334 10.71 -8.64 11.12
CA GLU A 334 11.52 -8.48 9.90
C GLU A 334 10.67 -8.04 8.71
N SER A 335 9.52 -8.69 8.47
CA SER A 335 8.59 -8.28 7.39
C SER A 335 8.08 -6.85 7.55
N LEU A 336 7.81 -6.42 8.81
CA LEU A 336 7.44 -5.05 9.14
C LEU A 336 8.61 -4.08 8.93
N MET A 337 9.85 -4.49 9.24
CA MET A 337 11.02 -3.66 8.99
C MET A 337 11.26 -3.46 7.48
N ASN A 338 11.13 -4.52 6.68
CA ASN A 338 11.29 -4.45 5.23
C ASN A 338 10.21 -3.54 4.61
N LEU A 339 8.96 -3.65 5.07
CA LEU A 339 7.88 -2.74 4.65
C LEU A 339 8.24 -1.27 4.93
N LYS A 340 8.85 -0.97 6.10
CA LYS A 340 9.31 0.38 6.44
C LYS A 340 10.28 0.93 5.40
N GLU A 341 11.24 0.11 5.01
CA GLU A 341 12.29 0.48 4.09
C GLU A 341 11.73 0.64 2.68
N SER A 342 10.84 -0.25 2.24
CA SER A 342 10.16 -0.13 0.95
C SER A 342 9.33 1.17 0.83
N VAL A 343 8.56 1.52 1.87
CA VAL A 343 7.74 2.75 1.86
C VAL A 343 8.61 4.00 1.98
N ARG A 344 9.65 4.01 2.83
CA ARG A 344 10.59 5.15 2.95
C ARG A 344 11.42 5.35 1.70
N ALA A 345 11.84 4.25 1.06
CA ALA A 345 12.71 4.32 -0.09
C ALA A 345 11.97 4.96 -1.27
N LYS A 346 10.68 4.64 -1.53
CA LYS A 346 9.95 5.02 -2.77
C LYS A 346 10.91 5.10 -3.99
N ALA A 347 11.92 4.24 -4.11
CA ALA A 347 13.05 4.47 -5.03
C ALA A 347 14.04 3.28 -5.17
N LYS A 348 14.02 2.30 -4.27
CA LYS A 348 14.81 1.08 -4.39
C LYS A 348 14.09 -0.05 -3.66
N MET A 349 13.39 -0.91 -4.40
CA MET A 349 13.10 -2.26 -3.91
C MET A 349 14.41 -3.03 -4.00
N ALA A 350 15.19 -2.98 -2.94
CA ALA A 350 16.43 -3.73 -2.80
C ALA A 350 16.28 -4.69 -1.60
N SER A 351 15.37 -5.66 -1.75
CA SER A 351 15.41 -6.99 -1.13
C SER A 351 14.10 -7.69 -1.48
N GLU A 352 14.22 -8.79 -2.23
CA GLU A 352 13.16 -9.66 -2.71
C GLU A 352 12.68 -10.66 -1.63
N ASP A 353 13.02 -10.44 -0.35
CA ASP A 353 13.03 -11.54 0.62
C ASP A 353 11.72 -11.75 1.43
N GLY A 354 10.68 -10.93 1.22
CA GLY A 354 9.46 -10.98 2.03
C GLY A 354 8.15 -11.01 1.22
N PHE A 355 7.31 -12.02 1.47
CA PHE A 355 5.99 -12.16 0.84
C PHE A 355 5.11 -10.91 0.94
N LEU A 356 5.11 -10.24 2.09
CA LEU A 356 4.34 -9.01 2.29
C LEU A 356 4.85 -7.87 1.40
N THR A 357 6.17 -7.67 1.32
CA THR A 357 6.78 -6.65 0.45
C THR A 357 6.48 -6.94 -1.02
N MET A 358 6.48 -8.21 -1.40
CA MET A 358 6.18 -8.67 -2.75
C MET A 358 4.70 -8.42 -3.11
N LEU A 359 3.75 -8.75 -2.23
CA LEU A 359 2.32 -8.49 -2.44
C LEU A 359 1.99 -7.00 -2.49
N LEU A 360 2.71 -6.16 -1.74
CA LEU A 360 2.50 -4.71 -1.68
C LEU A 360 3.36 -3.92 -2.67
N LYS A 361 4.18 -4.60 -3.48
CA LYS A 361 5.03 -4.00 -4.51
C LYS A 361 4.27 -3.02 -5.43
N PRO A 362 3.08 -3.34 -5.95
CA PRO A 362 2.34 -2.44 -6.85
C PRO A 362 1.94 -1.10 -6.22
N ILE A 363 1.91 -1.03 -4.89
CA ILE A 363 1.54 0.18 -4.15
C ILE A 363 2.74 1.11 -3.98
N PHE A 364 3.93 0.54 -3.72
CA PHE A 364 5.13 1.29 -3.34
C PHE A 364 6.17 1.41 -4.46
N ASP A 365 5.95 0.72 -5.58
CA ASP A 365 6.79 0.85 -6.77
C ASP A 365 6.50 2.17 -7.50
N VAL A 366 7.54 2.99 -7.68
CA VAL A 366 7.48 4.27 -8.42
C VAL A 366 7.23 4.04 -9.90
N GLU A 367 7.64 2.87 -10.40
CA GLU A 367 7.48 2.47 -11.79
C GLU A 367 6.15 1.75 -12.04
N SER A 368 5.34 1.56 -10.98
CA SER A 368 3.98 1.05 -11.10
C SER A 368 3.19 1.95 -12.06
N ARG A 369 2.60 1.33 -13.07
CA ARG A 369 1.71 1.98 -14.03
C ARG A 369 0.37 2.35 -13.39
N GLN A 370 0.00 1.65 -12.31
CA GLN A 370 -1.27 1.83 -11.64
C GLN A 370 -1.15 2.91 -10.55
N PRO A 371 -1.94 4.00 -10.62
CA PRO A 371 -2.15 4.88 -9.47
C PRO A 371 -2.59 4.10 -8.24
N SER A 372 -1.96 4.39 -7.12
CA SER A 372 -2.23 3.76 -5.83
C SER A 372 -2.50 4.82 -4.76
N LYS A 373 -3.47 4.54 -3.88
CA LYS A 373 -3.66 5.30 -2.64
C LYS A 373 -3.59 4.35 -1.46
N SER A 374 -2.86 4.74 -0.44
CA SER A 374 -2.66 3.94 0.78
C SER A 374 -3.09 4.69 2.02
N ILE A 375 -3.92 4.04 2.83
CA ILE A 375 -4.23 4.47 4.18
C ILE A 375 -3.45 3.60 5.17
N ILE A 376 -2.66 4.23 6.04
CA ILE A 376 -1.98 3.55 7.14
C ILE A 376 -2.67 3.96 8.43
N ILE A 377 -3.27 3.00 9.15
CA ILE A 377 -3.90 3.21 10.44
C ILE A 377 -3.01 2.61 11.53
N ALA A 378 -2.37 3.46 12.33
CA ALA A 378 -1.51 3.05 13.43
C ALA A 378 -2.32 2.97 14.73
N HIS A 379 -2.48 1.76 15.26
CA HIS A 379 -3.25 1.42 16.44
C HIS A 379 -2.36 1.37 17.68
N VAL A 380 -2.71 2.19 18.67
CA VAL A 380 -2.01 2.25 19.95
C VAL A 380 -2.92 1.93 21.11
N SER A 381 -2.36 1.28 22.13
CA SER A 381 -3.06 0.99 23.37
C SER A 381 -3.26 2.29 24.18
N PRO A 382 -4.44 2.48 24.79
CA PRO A 382 -4.68 3.65 25.62
C PRO A 382 -3.96 3.57 26.98
N HIS A 383 -3.41 2.42 27.36
CA HIS A 383 -2.92 2.17 28.72
C HIS A 383 -1.48 2.66 28.95
N ILE A 384 -1.18 3.24 30.11
CA ILE A 384 0.13 3.85 30.40
C ILE A 384 1.32 2.88 30.39
N GLN A 385 1.11 1.61 30.79
CA GLN A 385 2.16 0.58 30.71
C GLN A 385 2.59 0.31 29.26
N ASP A 386 1.71 0.55 28.29
CA ASP A 386 1.99 0.31 26.88
C ASP A 386 2.50 1.57 26.19
N SER A 387 2.74 2.66 26.92
CA SER A 387 3.22 3.93 26.36
C SER A 387 4.52 3.76 25.57
N ILE A 388 5.42 2.87 26.00
CA ILE A 388 6.66 2.56 25.27
C ILE A 388 6.33 1.89 23.91
N HIS A 389 5.44 0.90 23.88
CA HIS A 389 5.02 0.25 22.62
C HIS A 389 4.30 1.24 21.71
N SER A 390 3.39 2.02 22.28
CA SER A 390 2.63 3.06 21.58
C SER A 390 3.56 4.10 20.96
N THR A 391 4.59 4.58 21.69
CA THR A 391 5.57 5.50 21.12
C THR A 391 6.38 4.88 19.99
N ASN A 392 6.72 3.59 20.04
CA ASN A 392 7.39 2.91 18.93
C ASN A 392 6.49 2.88 17.68
N THR A 393 5.22 2.49 17.85
CA THR A 393 4.23 2.45 16.76
C THR A 393 4.04 3.83 16.13
N LEU A 394 3.83 4.88 16.93
CA LEU A 394 3.65 6.26 16.44
C LEU A 394 4.92 6.79 15.76
N SER A 395 6.09 6.55 16.34
CA SER A 395 7.38 6.96 15.74
C SER A 395 7.65 6.23 14.42
N TYR A 396 7.16 5.00 14.28
CA TYR A 396 7.29 4.22 13.06
C TYR A 396 6.34 4.71 11.96
N ALA A 397 5.09 5.05 12.31
CA ALA A 397 4.06 5.47 11.36
C ALA A 397 4.21 6.93 10.89
N THR A 398 4.63 7.85 11.77
CA THR A 398 4.73 9.30 11.49
C THR A 398 5.50 9.61 10.19
N PRO A 399 6.65 8.99 9.89
CA PRO A 399 7.43 9.28 8.68
C PRO A 399 6.76 8.88 7.36
N PHE A 400 5.68 8.09 7.37
CA PHE A 400 4.92 7.79 6.16
C PHE A 400 4.00 8.93 5.75
N ARG A 401 3.78 9.91 6.62
CA ARG A 401 2.98 11.09 6.31
C ARG A 401 3.68 11.88 5.21
N THR A 402 3.08 11.89 4.03
CA THR A 402 3.58 12.67 2.90
C THR A 402 2.97 14.08 2.91
N VAL A 403 3.80 15.07 2.58
CA VAL A 403 3.33 16.41 2.26
C VAL A 403 3.10 16.46 0.75
N PRO A 404 1.99 17.04 0.26
CA PRO A 404 1.78 17.23 -1.17
C PRO A 404 3.01 17.90 -1.80
N ALA A 405 3.44 17.42 -2.96
CA ALA A 405 4.59 17.99 -3.64
C ALA A 405 4.29 19.46 -3.96
N ILE A 406 5.19 20.37 -3.58
CA ILE A 406 5.11 21.78 -3.98
C ILE A 406 5.12 21.81 -5.51
N PRO A 407 4.14 22.46 -6.17
CA PRO A 407 4.16 22.63 -7.61
C PRO A 407 5.45 23.32 -8.01
N ARG A 408 6.33 22.62 -8.73
CA ARG A 408 7.45 23.27 -9.40
C ARG A 408 6.84 24.09 -10.53
N GLY A 409 7.30 25.33 -10.73
CA GLY A 409 6.83 26.19 -11.80
C GLY A 409 6.88 25.50 -13.17
N PRO A 410 6.19 26.04 -14.18
CA PRO A 410 6.09 25.41 -15.49
C PRO A 410 7.47 25.07 -16.03
N LEU A 411 7.68 23.79 -16.32
CA LEU A 411 8.90 23.32 -16.95
C LEU A 411 8.97 23.88 -18.38
N ALA A 412 10.18 24.04 -18.91
CA ALA A 412 10.33 24.39 -20.32
C ALA A 412 9.66 23.30 -21.19
N TYR A 413 8.96 23.73 -22.23
CA TYR A 413 8.22 22.83 -23.12
C TYR A 413 9.16 21.82 -23.82
N ASP A 414 8.74 20.56 -23.82
CA ASP A 414 9.34 19.44 -24.54
C ASP A 414 8.20 18.62 -25.17
N SER A 415 8.19 18.50 -26.50
CA SER A 415 7.17 17.75 -27.23
C SER A 415 7.14 16.26 -26.89
N GLU A 416 8.21 15.72 -26.33
CA GLU A 416 8.33 14.32 -25.93
C GLU A 416 8.05 14.09 -24.44
N ASP A 417 7.84 15.16 -23.67
CA ASP A 417 7.52 15.09 -22.25
C ASP A 417 6.19 15.79 -21.95
N PRO A 418 5.08 15.04 -21.91
CA PRO A 418 3.75 15.59 -21.61
C PRO A 418 3.65 16.31 -20.27
N ARG A 419 4.59 16.08 -19.34
CA ARG A 419 4.62 16.78 -18.04
C ARG A 419 5.01 18.25 -18.17
N THR A 420 5.49 18.67 -19.34
CA THR A 420 5.88 20.05 -19.66
C THR A 420 4.82 20.81 -20.45
N TRP A 421 3.78 20.12 -20.95
CA TRP A 421 2.80 20.72 -21.84
C TRP A 421 1.84 21.63 -21.08
N ASP A 422 1.63 22.82 -21.61
CA ASP A 422 0.54 23.70 -21.20
C ASP A 422 -0.81 23.25 -21.78
N ARG A 423 -1.88 23.98 -21.47
CA ARG A 423 -3.23 23.66 -21.98
C ARG A 423 -3.28 23.65 -23.50
N ALA A 424 -2.72 24.67 -24.16
CA ALA A 424 -2.83 24.81 -25.62
C ALA A 424 -2.14 23.65 -26.34
N GLN A 425 -0.97 23.24 -25.86
CA GLN A 425 -0.22 22.11 -26.37
C GLN A 425 -0.95 20.79 -26.09
N THR A 426 -1.49 20.61 -24.89
CA THR A 426 -2.27 19.42 -24.51
C THR A 426 -3.53 19.28 -25.38
N HIS A 427 -4.25 20.38 -25.57
CA HIS A 427 -5.46 20.43 -26.38
C HIS A 427 -5.15 20.11 -27.85
N ALA A 428 -4.10 20.71 -28.42
CA ALA A 428 -3.66 20.43 -29.78
C ALA A 428 -3.26 18.96 -29.97
N TRP A 429 -2.55 18.38 -29.00
CA TRP A 429 -2.18 16.96 -29.03
C TRP A 429 -3.40 16.04 -28.98
N LEU A 430 -4.35 16.28 -28.06
CA LEU A 430 -5.60 15.51 -27.98
C LEU A 430 -6.37 15.55 -29.29
N THR A 431 -6.57 16.76 -29.84
CA THR A 431 -7.29 16.96 -31.12
C THR A 431 -6.66 16.11 -32.22
N ASN A 432 -5.32 16.13 -32.31
CA ASN A 432 -4.59 15.44 -33.35
C ASN A 432 -4.61 13.91 -33.17
N GLU A 433 -4.49 13.41 -31.94
CA GLU A 433 -4.59 11.97 -31.66
C GLU A 433 -6.00 11.44 -31.92
N PHE A 434 -7.05 12.11 -31.43
CA PHE A 434 -8.43 11.71 -31.77
C PHE A 434 -8.68 11.73 -33.28
N ALA A 435 -8.14 12.71 -34.00
CA ALA A 435 -8.23 12.77 -35.46
C ALA A 435 -7.52 11.59 -36.15
N LYS A 436 -6.32 11.21 -35.68
CA LYS A 436 -5.57 10.07 -36.21
C LYS A 436 -6.32 8.76 -36.05
N HIS A 437 -6.85 8.49 -34.86
CA HIS A 437 -7.61 7.27 -34.61
C HIS A 437 -8.95 7.27 -35.36
N ALA A 438 -9.67 8.41 -35.42
CA ALA A 438 -10.88 8.54 -36.23
C ALA A 438 -10.63 8.33 -37.73
N ALA A 439 -9.51 8.82 -38.26
CA ALA A 439 -9.12 8.60 -39.63
C ALA A 439 -8.78 7.12 -39.88
N ALA A 440 -8.00 6.49 -38.99
CA ALA A 440 -7.63 5.08 -39.08
C ALA A 440 -8.85 4.15 -39.07
N GLU A 441 -9.85 4.44 -38.24
CA GLU A 441 -11.12 3.73 -38.20
C GLU A 441 -11.89 3.86 -39.52
N LYS A 442 -12.02 5.08 -40.08
CA LYS A 442 -12.62 5.28 -41.41
C LYS A 442 -11.86 4.55 -42.52
N VAL A 443 -10.54 4.41 -42.42
CA VAL A 443 -9.74 3.59 -43.35
C VAL A 443 -10.05 2.09 -43.18
N GLN A 444 -10.21 1.63 -41.95
CA GLN A 444 -10.55 0.24 -41.63
C GLN A 444 -11.96 -0.12 -42.13
N GLU A 445 -12.95 0.74 -41.90
CA GLU A 445 -14.33 0.61 -42.40
C GLU A 445 -14.36 0.64 -43.94
N LYS A 446 -13.66 1.58 -44.57
CA LYS A 446 -13.56 1.64 -46.05
C LYS A 446 -12.79 0.47 -46.66
N LYS A 447 -11.87 -0.17 -45.92
CA LYS A 447 -11.23 -1.43 -46.35
C LYS A 447 -12.20 -2.61 -46.33
N VAL A 448 -13.23 -2.57 -45.47
CA VAL A 448 -14.33 -3.55 -45.46
C VAL A 448 -15.34 -3.23 -46.58
N ASP A 449 -15.58 -1.94 -46.85
CA ASP A 449 -16.60 -1.52 -47.84
C ASP A 449 -16.10 -1.33 -49.27
N PHE A 450 -14.80 -1.27 -49.57
CA PHE A 450 -14.36 -1.06 -50.94
C PHE A 450 -12.96 -1.64 -51.25
N ALA A 451 -12.98 -2.87 -51.76
CA ALA A 451 -12.35 -3.09 -53.05
C ALA A 451 -12.95 -2.08 -54.05
N VAL A 452 -12.34 -0.89 -54.17
CA VAL A 452 -12.20 -0.02 -55.36
C VAL A 452 -11.69 1.37 -54.93
N LYS A 453 -10.60 1.82 -55.57
CA LYS A 453 -10.13 3.21 -55.78
C LYS A 453 -9.95 4.20 -54.60
N THR A 454 -8.66 4.37 -54.32
CA THR A 454 -7.87 5.62 -54.34
C THR A 454 -8.19 6.71 -53.31
N PHE A 455 -7.25 6.82 -52.35
CA PHE A 455 -7.05 7.97 -51.48
C PHE A 455 -6.65 9.22 -52.28
N ALA A 456 -7.58 10.18 -52.39
CA ALA A 456 -7.25 11.57 -52.60
C ALA A 456 -8.34 12.43 -51.94
N SER A 457 -7.92 13.42 -51.16
CA SER A 457 -8.73 14.41 -50.41
C SER A 457 -9.49 13.88 -49.17
N LEU A 458 -8.89 14.08 -48.00
CA LEU A 458 -9.61 14.29 -46.75
C LEU A 458 -9.03 15.58 -46.14
N ASP A 459 -9.37 16.70 -46.77
CA ASP A 459 -9.29 18.06 -46.21
C ASP A 459 -10.65 18.44 -45.58
N GLU A 460 -11.55 17.47 -45.42
CA GLU A 460 -12.76 17.60 -44.64
C GLU A 460 -12.38 17.58 -43.16
N CYS A 461 -12.79 18.63 -42.43
CA CYS A 461 -12.71 18.72 -40.98
C CYS A 461 -13.26 17.42 -40.38
N LEU A 462 -12.37 16.52 -39.95
CA LEU A 462 -12.74 15.23 -39.40
C LEU A 462 -13.58 15.49 -38.15
N ASP A 463 -14.87 15.15 -38.23
CA ASP A 463 -15.73 15.14 -37.07
C ASP A 463 -15.16 14.15 -36.05
N LEU A 464 -14.63 14.69 -34.96
CA LEU A 464 -14.01 13.91 -33.89
C LEU A 464 -15.07 13.16 -33.06
N GLY A 465 -16.34 13.59 -33.16
CA GLY A 465 -17.40 13.14 -32.28
C GLY A 465 -17.21 13.59 -30.82
N LEU A 466 -16.35 14.59 -30.59
CA LEU A 466 -15.85 14.94 -29.27
C LEU A 466 -15.58 16.44 -29.16
N ASP A 467 -16.13 17.05 -28.12
CA ASP A 467 -15.79 18.40 -27.69
C ASP A 467 -14.52 18.37 -26.83
N VAL A 468 -13.37 18.65 -27.47
CA VAL A 468 -12.05 18.58 -26.81
C VAL A 468 -11.92 19.64 -25.69
N ASP A 469 -12.63 20.76 -25.77
CA ASP A 469 -12.62 21.78 -24.72
C ASP A 469 -13.26 21.27 -23.41
N LYS A 470 -14.29 20.43 -23.50
CA LYS A 470 -14.87 19.74 -22.32
C LYS A 470 -13.92 18.68 -21.74
N VAL A 471 -13.14 18.01 -22.60
CA VAL A 471 -12.12 17.05 -22.16
C VAL A 471 -10.89 17.74 -21.57
N CYS A 472 -10.54 18.95 -22.00
CA CYS A 472 -9.40 19.73 -21.53
C CYS A 472 -9.78 21.20 -21.20
N PRO A 473 -10.53 21.42 -20.09
CA PRO A 473 -11.01 22.75 -19.72
C PRO A 473 -9.87 23.64 -19.20
N GLU A 474 -10.19 24.91 -18.93
CA GLU A 474 -9.21 25.87 -18.42
C GLU A 474 -8.48 25.37 -17.16
N GLY A 475 -7.15 25.52 -17.16
CA GLY A 475 -6.28 25.05 -16.09
C GLY A 475 -5.83 23.58 -16.18
N TYR A 476 -6.38 22.78 -17.11
CA TYR A 476 -5.89 21.41 -17.34
C TYR A 476 -4.65 21.37 -18.24
N THR A 477 -3.74 20.46 -17.88
CA THR A 477 -2.52 20.13 -18.64
C THR A 477 -2.47 18.63 -18.89
N ALA A 478 -1.55 18.16 -19.73
CA ALA A 478 -1.32 16.73 -19.94
C ALA A 478 -0.93 16.01 -18.64
N ARG A 479 -0.37 16.72 -17.65
CA ARG A 479 -0.12 16.18 -16.31
C ARG A 479 -1.41 15.89 -15.56
N ASN A 480 -2.44 16.72 -15.71
CA ASN A 480 -3.76 16.48 -15.11
C ASN A 480 -4.44 15.30 -15.79
N LEU A 481 -4.42 15.25 -17.12
CA LEU A 481 -5.04 14.15 -17.88
C LEU A 481 -4.31 12.82 -17.67
N GLY A 482 -2.98 12.83 -17.68
CA GLY A 482 -2.15 11.66 -17.38
C GLY A 482 -2.14 11.27 -15.90
N ALA A 483 -2.89 11.97 -15.05
CA ALA A 483 -3.20 11.54 -13.68
C ALA A 483 -4.60 10.92 -13.56
N LEU A 484 -5.45 11.03 -14.58
CA LEU A 484 -6.74 10.34 -14.65
C LEU A 484 -6.52 8.85 -14.94
N TYR A 485 -7.48 8.00 -14.58
CA TYR A 485 -7.49 6.60 -14.99
C TYR A 485 -8.01 6.44 -16.42
N THR A 486 -7.72 5.31 -17.06
CA THR A 486 -8.31 4.97 -18.37
C THR A 486 -9.85 5.09 -18.31
N ALA A 487 -10.49 4.54 -17.27
CA ALA A 487 -11.93 4.64 -17.10
C ALA A 487 -12.42 6.08 -16.85
N GLU A 488 -11.72 6.87 -16.03
CA GLU A 488 -12.09 8.27 -15.72
C GLU A 488 -11.91 9.20 -16.93
N PHE A 489 -10.83 9.00 -17.69
CA PHE A 489 -10.62 9.70 -18.96
C PHE A 489 -11.73 9.34 -19.95
N ILE A 490 -12.11 8.07 -20.04
CA ILE A 490 -13.21 7.63 -20.90
C ILE A 490 -14.54 8.23 -20.42
N GLU A 491 -14.87 8.20 -19.13
CA GLU A 491 -16.07 8.87 -18.59
C GLU A 491 -16.10 10.35 -18.98
N ARG A 492 -14.96 11.03 -18.92
CA ARG A 492 -14.85 12.42 -19.33
C ARG A 492 -15.06 12.61 -20.83
N CYS A 493 -14.48 11.75 -21.65
CA CYS A 493 -14.70 11.75 -23.09
C CYS A 493 -16.16 11.47 -23.44
N LEU A 494 -16.83 10.58 -22.71
CA LEU A 494 -18.25 10.29 -22.85
C LEU A 494 -19.13 11.49 -22.48
N ALA A 495 -18.79 12.20 -21.39
CA ALA A 495 -19.49 13.44 -21.03
C ALA A 495 -19.29 14.59 -22.05
N ALA A 496 -18.24 14.50 -22.86
CA ALA A 496 -17.91 15.44 -23.94
C ALA A 496 -18.28 14.92 -25.34
N TRP A 497 -18.88 13.73 -25.43
CA TRP A 497 -19.27 13.08 -26.67
C TRP A 497 -20.44 13.83 -27.31
N THR A 498 -20.34 14.07 -28.62
CA THR A 498 -21.40 14.75 -29.38
C THR A 498 -22.37 13.71 -29.94
N GLU A 499 -23.62 13.72 -29.48
CA GLU A 499 -24.65 12.75 -29.89
C GLU A 499 -24.84 12.75 -31.42
N GLY A 500 -24.73 11.56 -32.04
CA GLY A 500 -24.92 11.37 -33.49
C GLY A 500 -23.68 10.89 -34.26
N THR A 501 -22.51 10.76 -33.62
CA THR A 501 -21.24 10.41 -34.27
C THR A 501 -20.71 9.03 -33.84
N GLY A 502 -21.07 7.99 -34.59
CA GLY A 502 -20.51 6.63 -34.46
C GLY A 502 -21.09 5.77 -33.32
N GLU A 503 -20.62 4.52 -33.23
CA GLU A 503 -21.01 3.58 -32.17
C GLU A 503 -20.24 3.85 -30.87
N MET A 504 -20.95 3.83 -29.75
CA MET A 504 -20.42 4.08 -28.40
C MET A 504 -19.22 3.18 -28.05
N GLY A 505 -19.30 1.88 -28.37
CA GLY A 505 -18.22 0.93 -28.10
C GLY A 505 -16.91 1.31 -28.80
N THR A 506 -17.01 1.70 -30.07
CA THR A 506 -15.87 2.16 -30.88
C THR A 506 -15.28 3.45 -30.31
N PHE A 507 -16.12 4.40 -29.90
CA PHE A 507 -15.65 5.64 -29.27
C PHE A 507 -14.90 5.39 -27.95
N LYS A 508 -15.39 4.46 -27.11
CA LYS A 508 -14.69 4.05 -25.87
C LYS A 508 -13.31 3.46 -26.17
N ASN A 509 -13.21 2.59 -27.17
CA ASN A 509 -11.93 2.01 -27.61
C ASN A 509 -10.96 3.10 -28.08
N ARG A 510 -11.44 4.04 -28.90
CA ARG A 510 -10.66 5.20 -29.35
C ARG A 510 -10.12 6.01 -28.17
N ALA A 511 -10.97 6.36 -27.21
CA ALA A 511 -10.57 7.11 -26.03
C ALA A 511 -9.54 6.33 -25.17
N ALA A 512 -9.68 5.00 -25.07
CA ALA A 512 -8.72 4.13 -24.39
C ALA A 512 -7.34 4.12 -25.08
N GLU A 513 -7.30 4.09 -26.42
CA GLU A 513 -6.05 4.15 -27.18
C GLU A 513 -5.35 5.50 -27.01
N VAL A 514 -6.09 6.61 -27.07
CA VAL A 514 -5.55 7.96 -26.88
C VAL A 514 -4.92 8.13 -25.51
N ILE A 515 -5.60 7.72 -24.43
CA ILE A 515 -5.04 7.84 -23.08
C ILE A 515 -3.86 6.88 -22.86
N GLY A 516 -3.91 5.67 -23.45
CA GLY A 516 -2.79 4.74 -23.48
C GLY A 516 -1.53 5.35 -24.09
N GLN A 517 -1.68 6.11 -25.18
CA GLN A 517 -0.58 6.82 -25.81
C GLN A 517 -0.02 7.95 -24.93
N LEU A 518 -0.90 8.70 -24.24
CA LEU A 518 -0.46 9.72 -23.28
C LEU A 518 0.36 9.10 -22.14
N PHE A 519 -0.11 8.00 -21.57
CA PHE A 519 0.61 7.28 -20.52
C PHE A 519 1.96 6.76 -20.98
N TYR A 520 2.03 6.19 -22.19
CA TYR A 520 3.27 5.73 -22.78
C TYR A 520 4.32 6.86 -22.89
N LEU A 521 3.90 8.04 -23.36
CA LEU A 521 4.76 9.22 -23.44
C LEU A 521 5.24 9.66 -22.05
N ILE A 522 4.34 9.74 -21.05
CA ILE A 522 4.70 10.12 -19.67
C ILE A 522 5.69 9.12 -19.05
N MET A 523 5.47 7.81 -19.25
CA MET A 523 6.37 6.77 -18.76
C MET A 523 7.75 6.89 -19.39
N ASN A 524 7.82 7.05 -20.72
CA ASN A 524 9.09 7.24 -21.42
C ASN A 524 9.83 8.48 -20.94
N ALA A 525 9.13 9.59 -20.73
CA ALA A 525 9.71 10.81 -20.18
C ALA A 525 10.27 10.60 -18.76
N LYS A 526 9.54 9.89 -17.88
CA LYS A 526 10.03 9.50 -16.53
C LYS A 526 11.30 8.65 -16.63
N THR A 527 11.33 7.64 -17.50
CA THR A 527 12.49 6.76 -17.71
C THR A 527 13.70 7.51 -18.25
N ARG A 528 13.51 8.41 -19.23
CA ARG A 528 14.56 9.29 -19.77
C ARG A 528 15.12 10.19 -18.66
N THR A 529 14.25 10.83 -17.87
CA THR A 529 14.63 11.67 -16.73
C THR A 529 15.43 10.88 -15.69
N ARG A 530 14.97 9.67 -15.32
CA ARG A 530 15.68 8.79 -14.38
C ARG A 530 17.06 8.40 -14.92
N THR A 531 17.15 8.04 -16.20
CA THR A 531 18.40 7.68 -16.85
C THR A 531 19.38 8.85 -16.86
N GLN A 532 18.88 10.07 -17.10
CA GLN A 532 19.66 11.29 -17.04
C GLN A 532 20.12 11.62 -15.61
N ILE A 533 19.26 11.44 -14.59
CA ILE A 533 19.63 11.55 -13.17
C ILE A 533 20.68 10.51 -12.78
N MET A 534 20.56 9.27 -13.25
CA MET A 534 21.54 8.21 -12.99
C MET A 534 22.88 8.50 -13.67
N LYS A 535 22.87 8.98 -14.91
CA LYS A 535 24.07 9.39 -15.65
C LYS A 535 24.77 10.59 -15.00
N THR A 536 24.02 11.59 -14.55
CA THR A 536 24.57 12.75 -13.83
C THR A 536 25.10 12.37 -12.46
N ARG A 537 24.41 11.50 -11.68
CA ARG A 537 24.94 10.95 -10.43
C ARG A 537 26.21 10.12 -10.62
N LYS A 538 26.31 9.34 -11.71
CA LYS A 538 27.56 8.65 -12.09
C LYS A 538 28.67 9.64 -12.43
N LYS A 539 28.39 10.72 -13.17
CA LYS A 539 29.37 11.80 -13.44
C LYS A 539 29.84 12.53 -12.18
N VAL A 540 28.93 12.85 -11.26
CA VAL A 540 29.26 13.49 -9.97
C VAL A 540 30.12 12.58 -9.09
N LYS A 541 29.85 11.26 -9.07
CA LYS A 541 30.73 10.29 -8.41
C LYS A 541 32.11 10.19 -9.06
N MET A 542 32.20 10.32 -10.39
CA MET A 542 33.48 10.29 -11.12
C MET A 542 34.33 11.55 -10.90
N GLN A 543 33.72 12.73 -10.68
CA GLN A 543 34.47 13.97 -10.39
C GLN A 543 34.92 14.09 -8.92
N ALA A 544 34.28 13.40 -7.97
CA ALA A 544 34.62 13.45 -6.56
C ALA A 544 35.83 12.58 -6.17
N TYR A 545 36.24 11.64 -7.04
CA TYR A 545 37.54 10.98 -6.94
C TYR A 545 38.46 11.62 -7.97
N GLY A 546 39.22 12.62 -7.51
CA GLY A 546 40.18 13.33 -8.34
C GLY A 546 41.13 12.38 -9.06
N GLU A 547 41.48 12.74 -10.30
CA GLU A 547 42.58 12.15 -11.04
C GLU A 547 43.79 11.99 -10.13
N ALA A 548 44.21 10.74 -9.89
CA ALA A 548 45.44 10.48 -9.17
C ALA A 548 46.60 11.16 -9.93
N PRO A 549 47.47 11.91 -9.25
CA PRO A 549 48.59 12.56 -9.92
C PRO A 549 49.47 11.47 -10.54
N LYS A 550 49.67 11.55 -11.86
CA LYS A 550 50.64 10.69 -12.57
C LYS A 550 52.03 10.98 -11.99
N ARG A 551 52.47 10.14 -11.05
CA ARG A 551 53.89 10.07 -10.66
C ARG A 551 54.66 9.45 -11.81
N THR A 552 55.38 10.28 -12.55
CA THR A 552 56.56 9.88 -13.30
C THR A 552 57.61 9.38 -12.31
N VAL A 553 57.96 8.09 -12.37
CA VAL A 553 59.08 7.52 -11.63
C VAL A 553 60.17 7.19 -12.66
N GLY A 554 61.28 7.92 -12.54
CA GLY A 554 62.58 7.49 -13.05
C GLY A 554 63.22 6.53 -12.05
N TYR A 555 63.94 5.55 -12.56
CA TYR A 555 64.75 4.58 -11.82
C TYR A 555 65.93 5.26 -11.09
N GLU A 556 66.25 4.78 -9.89
CA GLU A 556 67.59 4.31 -9.45
C GLU A 556 67.58 3.95 -7.94
N ASP A 557 67.70 2.64 -7.70
CA ASP A 557 68.53 1.84 -6.76
C ASP A 557 68.68 2.09 -5.23
N GLU A 558 68.89 0.93 -4.58
CA GLU A 558 69.58 0.57 -3.31
C GLU A 558 68.76 0.20 -2.04
N ASP A 559 68.58 -1.13 -1.87
CA ASP A 559 68.86 -2.02 -0.72
C ASP A 559 68.56 -1.60 0.75
N ASP A 560 67.65 -2.34 1.41
CA ASP A 560 67.95 -3.24 2.57
C ASP A 560 66.66 -3.88 3.14
N ASP A 561 66.71 -5.20 3.37
CA ASP A 561 65.69 -6.16 3.87
C ASP A 561 65.72 -6.29 5.42
N PRO A 562 65.00 -7.19 6.16
CA PRO A 562 63.61 -7.70 6.12
C PRO A 562 62.85 -7.50 7.48
N MET A 563 61.51 -7.61 7.51
CA MET A 563 60.75 -8.67 8.23
C MET A 563 59.24 -8.35 8.43
N LEU A 564 58.44 -9.42 8.31
CA LEU A 564 57.09 -9.71 8.86
C LEU A 564 55.85 -9.55 7.97
N MET A 565 55.57 -10.67 7.29
CA MET A 565 54.32 -11.18 6.72
C MET A 565 53.07 -11.01 7.62
N ILE A 566 51.94 -10.58 7.03
CA ILE A 566 50.60 -11.14 7.32
C ILE A 566 49.80 -11.22 6.02
N ASP A 567 49.25 -12.43 5.80
CA ASP A 567 48.45 -12.96 4.68
C ASP A 567 47.35 -12.08 4.11
N ALA A 568 47.26 -12.09 2.78
CA ALA A 568 46.05 -11.85 2.00
C ALA A 568 45.88 -13.01 1.01
N MET A 569 44.90 -13.88 1.24
CA MET A 569 44.42 -14.85 0.24
C MET A 569 42.97 -14.52 -0.19
N GLU A 570 42.91 -13.95 -1.39
CA GLU A 570 42.04 -14.24 -2.54
C GLU A 570 40.63 -14.82 -2.34
N TYR A 571 39.65 -14.07 -2.84
CA TYR A 571 38.35 -14.55 -3.30
C TYR A 571 38.46 -14.98 -4.78
N HIS A 572 38.25 -16.26 -5.06
CA HIS A 572 38.08 -16.79 -6.42
C HIS A 572 36.66 -16.54 -6.96
N THR A 573 36.61 -15.99 -8.17
CA THR A 573 35.47 -15.94 -9.09
C THR A 573 35.33 -17.28 -9.84
N LEU A 574 34.12 -17.83 -9.93
CA LEU A 574 33.78 -18.94 -10.83
C LEU A 574 32.95 -18.41 -12.01
N GLU A 575 33.50 -18.53 -13.21
CA GLU A 575 32.82 -18.38 -14.49
C GLU A 575 32.70 -19.74 -15.20
N LYS A 576 31.56 -19.90 -15.90
CA LYS A 576 31.32 -20.66 -17.15
C LYS A 576 31.54 -22.17 -17.18
N TRP A 577 30.45 -22.88 -17.43
CA TRP A 577 30.43 -24.12 -18.21
C TRP A 577 29.60 -23.88 -19.48
N ASP A 578 30.28 -23.93 -20.63
CA ASP A 578 29.70 -24.06 -21.96
C ASP A 578 29.64 -25.54 -22.36
N CYS A 579 28.53 -25.92 -23.00
CA CYS A 579 28.34 -27.16 -23.74
C CYS A 579 28.96 -27.03 -25.15
N ASP A 580 29.63 -28.09 -25.65
CA ASP A 580 29.27 -28.78 -26.90
C ASP A 580 30.33 -29.79 -27.39
N TYR A 581 29.84 -30.73 -28.22
CA TYR A 581 30.51 -31.75 -29.06
C TYR A 581 30.92 -33.06 -28.36
N SER A 582 30.61 -34.28 -28.83
CA SER A 582 30.17 -34.74 -30.17
C SER A 582 29.74 -36.22 -30.16
N CYS A 583 28.76 -36.54 -31.02
CA CYS A 583 28.56 -37.73 -31.87
C CYS A 583 28.82 -39.19 -31.42
N CYS A 584 27.75 -40.00 -31.61
CA CYS A 584 27.67 -41.31 -32.30
C CYS A 584 28.90 -42.23 -32.31
N ASP A 585 28.78 -43.46 -31.81
CA ASP A 585 28.23 -44.61 -32.56
C ASP A 585 28.39 -45.95 -31.80
N ARG A 586 27.50 -46.90 -32.15
CA ARG A 586 27.60 -48.38 -32.07
C ARG A 586 27.21 -49.17 -30.80
N GLU A 587 26.07 -49.85 -30.99
CA GLU A 587 25.91 -51.31 -30.98
C GLU A 587 25.94 -52.11 -29.65
N SER A 588 24.72 -52.50 -29.26
CA SER A 588 24.24 -53.90 -29.18
C SER A 588 24.42 -54.72 -27.89
N CYS A 589 23.44 -55.61 -27.73
CA CYS A 589 23.27 -56.72 -26.77
C CYS A 589 22.66 -56.33 -25.40
N ARG A 590 21.38 -56.66 -25.16
CA ARG A 590 20.88 -57.95 -24.60
C ARG A 590 21.33 -58.10 -23.14
N THR A 591 20.55 -58.43 -22.13
CA THR A 591 19.19 -59.00 -21.94
C THR A 591 18.92 -58.94 -20.44
N GLU A 592 17.63 -58.91 -20.05
CA GLU A 592 17.01 -59.57 -18.88
C GLU A 592 17.75 -59.58 -17.54
N ASP A 593 17.23 -58.86 -16.53
CA ASP A 593 16.25 -59.38 -15.55
C ASP A 593 15.55 -58.23 -14.80
#